data_AF-A0A3P3WBH3-F1
#
_entry.id   AF-A0A3P3WBH3-F1
#
_cell.length_a   1.000
_cell.length_b   1.000
_cell.length_c   1.000
_cell.angle_alpha   90.00
_cell.angle_beta   90.00
_cell.angle_gamma   90.00
#
_symmetry.space_group_name_H-M   'P 1'
#
loop_
_entity.id
_entity.type
_entity.pdbx_description
1 polymer ?
#
loop_
_entity_poly.entity_id
_entity_poly.type
_entity_poly.pdbx_seq_one_letter_code
_entity_poly.pdbx_strand_id
1 'polypeptide(L)'
;MISIVRGLKEYYLKPQVGAQYNYRFETIIDDFTNEKRPIQKSCIRDVMIMPIEKQDSLEIYQIFTSKITIKSNVSIADEYLIKQLGYVFDEIEAGVDFSGKIVKIYNLKALQFRWNLKQEELEQDYIGASVYSYFKNIGRILNNESQLIDFLSDYKMFGLYFHGLFGNYLLWEMPIKRELRIEDFEYTIVNEQIFPEKRDFVKYKIEGKSEAIDEYKGELIYNEFQLQEALIVCENKMHSIKYGALFLG
;
A
#
# COMPACT_ATOMS: atom_id res chain seq x y z
N MET A 1 -25.92 30.45 17.62
CA MET A 1 -25.13 30.74 16.41
C MET A 1 -24.20 29.55 16.23
N ILE A 2 -24.61 28.57 15.43
CA ILE A 2 -23.82 27.34 15.20
C ILE A 2 -22.71 27.75 14.23
N SER A 3 -21.46 27.67 14.68
CA SER A 3 -20.29 27.89 13.84
C SER A 3 -20.29 26.85 12.72
N ILE A 4 -20.74 27.25 11.53
CA ILE A 4 -20.58 26.47 10.31
C ILE A 4 -19.09 26.54 9.96
N VAL A 5 -18.31 25.63 10.54
CA VAL A 5 -17.01 25.28 9.99
C VAL A 5 -17.30 24.77 8.58
N ARG A 6 -16.66 25.34 7.56
CA ARG A 6 -16.70 24.80 6.18
C ARG A 6 -15.99 23.44 6.20
N GLY A 7 -16.65 22.42 6.74
CA GLY A 7 -16.16 21.05 6.83
C GLY A 7 -15.87 20.51 5.44
N LEU A 8 -15.03 19.48 5.38
CA LEU A 8 -14.86 18.62 4.21
C LEU A 8 -16.21 18.05 3.81
N LYS A 9 -16.95 18.82 3.01
CA LYS A 9 -18.35 18.51 2.68
C LYS A 9 -18.48 17.20 1.94
N GLU A 10 -17.39 16.74 1.33
CA GLU A 10 -17.18 15.49 0.62
C GLU A 10 -15.74 15.50 0.12
N TYR A 11 -15.02 14.39 0.27
CA TYR A 11 -13.70 14.23 -0.33
C TYR A 11 -13.67 12.94 -1.14
N TYR A 12 -13.44 13.04 -2.45
CA TYR A 12 -13.38 11.92 -3.37
C TYR A 12 -12.12 12.02 -4.21
N LEU A 13 -11.58 10.88 -4.63
CA LEU A 13 -10.73 10.88 -5.82
C LEU A 13 -11.57 11.41 -6.99
N LYS A 14 -10.96 12.27 -7.81
CA LYS A 14 -11.53 12.66 -9.12
C LYS A 14 -10.51 12.42 -10.21
N PRO A 15 -10.08 11.18 -10.42
CA PRO A 15 -9.03 10.93 -11.35
C PRO A 15 -9.62 10.90 -12.76
N GLN A 16 -8.89 11.45 -13.71
CA GLN A 16 -9.37 11.61 -15.08
C GLN A 16 -9.16 10.31 -15.83
N VAL A 17 -10.21 9.82 -16.50
CA VAL A 17 -10.12 8.61 -17.32
C VAL A 17 -9.05 8.81 -18.40
N GLY A 18 -8.13 7.85 -18.50
CA GLY A 18 -6.99 7.88 -19.40
C GLY A 18 -5.82 8.76 -18.94
N ALA A 19 -5.95 9.48 -17.82
CA ALA A 19 -4.80 10.18 -17.23
C ALA A 19 -3.86 9.18 -16.55
N GLN A 20 -2.57 9.49 -16.60
CA GLN A 20 -1.52 8.67 -16.00
C GLN A 20 -0.99 9.40 -14.77
N TYR A 21 -1.09 8.73 -13.62
CA TYR A 21 -0.56 9.26 -12.37
C TYR A 21 0.65 8.44 -11.95
N ASN A 22 1.84 9.04 -12.01
CA ASN A 22 3.07 8.36 -11.62
C ASN A 22 3.34 8.57 -10.14
N TYR A 23 3.63 7.45 -9.46
CA TYR A 23 3.90 7.39 -8.03
C TYR A 23 5.19 6.64 -7.76
N ARG A 24 5.87 7.04 -6.70
CA ARG A 24 6.87 6.23 -6.03
C ARG A 24 6.31 5.71 -4.73
N PHE A 25 6.20 4.40 -4.61
CA PHE A 25 5.95 3.73 -3.33
C PHE A 25 7.28 3.29 -2.74
N GLU A 26 7.48 3.53 -1.45
CA GLU A 26 8.69 3.15 -0.75
C GLU A 26 8.34 2.51 0.60
N THR A 27 8.99 1.40 0.92
CA THR A 27 8.94 0.79 2.24
C THR A 27 10.35 0.72 2.78
N ILE A 28 10.61 1.43 3.88
CA ILE A 28 11.90 1.44 4.57
C ILE A 28 11.75 0.64 5.85
N ILE A 29 12.66 -0.30 6.08
CA ILE A 29 12.72 -1.13 7.28
C ILE A 29 14.07 -0.89 7.94
N ASP A 30 14.03 -0.34 9.14
CA ASP A 30 15.15 -0.18 10.05
C ASP A 30 15.06 -1.28 11.13
N ASP A 31 16.04 -2.17 11.19
CA ASP A 31 16.17 -3.27 12.16
C ASP A 31 17.29 -2.96 13.15
N PHE A 32 16.91 -2.85 14.42
CA PHE A 32 17.75 -2.51 15.57
C PHE A 32 17.99 -3.71 16.51
N THR A 33 17.62 -4.93 16.13
CA THR A 33 17.88 -6.15 16.93
C THR A 33 19.35 -6.30 17.32
N ASN A 34 20.26 -5.76 16.50
CA ASN A 34 21.65 -5.52 16.85
C ASN A 34 21.98 -4.02 16.80
N GLU A 35 21.87 -3.33 17.93
CA GLU A 35 22.13 -1.88 18.04
C GLU A 35 23.51 -1.44 17.52
N LYS A 36 24.52 -2.33 17.55
CA LYS A 36 25.88 -2.01 17.05
C LYS A 36 25.97 -2.07 15.52
N ARG A 37 25.04 -2.76 14.86
CA ARG A 37 25.00 -2.97 13.41
C ARG A 37 23.55 -2.89 12.93
N PRO A 38 22.92 -1.72 13.01
CA PRO A 38 21.55 -1.55 12.54
C PRO A 38 21.50 -1.85 11.04
N ILE A 39 20.48 -2.58 10.63
CA ILE A 39 20.26 -2.94 9.23
C ILE A 39 19.15 -2.06 8.69
N GLN A 40 19.40 -1.38 7.59
CA GLN A 40 18.40 -0.62 6.87
C GLN A 40 18.22 -1.22 5.49
N LYS A 41 16.96 -1.51 5.15
CA LYS A 41 16.54 -1.96 3.83
C LYS A 41 15.44 -1.05 3.31
N SER A 42 15.40 -0.81 2.01
CA SER A 42 14.29 -0.12 1.36
C SER A 42 13.89 -0.86 0.09
N CYS A 43 12.58 -0.96 -0.14
CA CYS A 43 11.99 -1.43 -1.38
C CYS A 43 11.23 -0.26 -2.02
N ILE A 44 11.63 0.13 -3.22
CA ILE A 44 11.08 1.25 -3.97
C ILE A 44 10.41 0.71 -5.22
N ARG A 45 9.16 1.10 -5.46
CA ARG A 45 8.36 0.73 -6.62
C ARG A 45 7.92 2.01 -7.34
N ASP A 46 8.34 2.17 -8.60
CA ASP A 46 7.83 3.24 -9.45
C ASP A 46 6.59 2.71 -10.19
N VAL A 47 5.43 3.29 -9.88
CA VAL A 47 4.10 2.77 -10.21
C VAL A 47 3.31 3.81 -10.98
N MET A 48 2.72 3.42 -12.09
CA MET A 48 1.74 4.21 -12.83
C MET A 48 0.34 3.72 -12.46
N ILE A 49 -0.54 4.64 -12.07
CA ILE A 49 -1.94 4.37 -11.78
C ILE A 49 -2.78 5.10 -12.83
N MET A 50 -3.62 4.36 -13.56
CA MET A 50 -4.44 4.88 -14.65
C MET A 50 -5.91 4.47 -14.45
N PRO A 51 -6.83 5.40 -14.20
CA PRO A 51 -8.26 5.13 -14.27
C PRO A 51 -8.63 4.89 -15.73
N ILE A 52 -9.26 3.75 -16.02
CA ILE A 52 -9.56 3.34 -17.40
C ILE A 52 -11.03 3.47 -17.73
N GLU A 53 -11.92 3.10 -16.82
CA GLU A 53 -13.36 3.26 -17.02
C GLU A 53 -14.12 3.17 -15.70
N LYS A 54 -15.42 3.41 -15.77
CA LYS A 54 -16.35 3.17 -14.68
C LYS A 54 -17.34 2.10 -15.12
N GLN A 55 -17.39 1.00 -14.38
CA GLN A 55 -18.32 -0.10 -14.63
C GLN A 55 -19.18 -0.30 -13.38
N ASP A 56 -20.50 -0.23 -13.57
CA ASP A 56 -21.48 -0.28 -12.48
C ASP A 56 -21.19 0.78 -11.38
N SER A 57 -20.87 0.34 -10.17
CA SER A 57 -20.50 1.17 -9.02
C SER A 57 -19.00 1.22 -8.75
N LEU A 58 -18.17 0.62 -9.61
CA LEU A 58 -16.72 0.54 -9.44
C LEU A 58 -15.99 1.42 -10.45
N GLU A 59 -14.96 2.09 -9.97
CA GLU A 59 -13.95 2.72 -10.82
C GLU A 59 -12.86 1.70 -11.11
N ILE A 60 -12.56 1.47 -12.38
CA ILE A 60 -11.55 0.50 -12.80
C ILE A 60 -10.23 1.21 -13.03
N TYR A 61 -9.18 0.67 -12.42
CA TYR A 61 -7.81 1.16 -12.52
C TYR A 61 -6.90 0.10 -13.10
N GLN A 62 -6.03 0.50 -14.00
CA GLN A 62 -4.82 -0.23 -14.33
C GLN A 62 -3.67 0.30 -13.46
N ILE A 63 -3.00 -0.59 -12.74
CA ILE A 63 -1.88 -0.29 -11.87
C ILE A 63 -0.66 -1.02 -12.45
N PHE A 64 0.36 -0.26 -12.85
CA PHE A 64 1.54 -0.79 -13.51
C PHE A 64 2.82 -0.43 -12.73
N THR A 65 3.51 -1.42 -12.18
CA THR A 65 4.82 -1.27 -11.54
C THR A 65 5.92 -1.40 -12.59
N SER A 66 6.45 -0.25 -13.01
CA SER A 66 7.48 -0.17 -14.05
C SER A 66 8.87 -0.58 -13.57
N LYS A 67 9.17 -0.40 -12.28
CA LYS A 67 10.50 -0.64 -11.72
C LYS A 67 10.44 -0.96 -10.24
N ILE A 68 11.23 -1.96 -9.84
CA ILE A 68 11.50 -2.30 -8.44
C ILE A 68 12.98 -2.07 -8.16
N THR A 69 13.30 -1.28 -7.13
CA THR A 69 14.66 -1.02 -6.65
C THR A 69 14.76 -1.42 -5.19
N ILE A 70 15.77 -2.19 -4.83
CA ILE A 70 16.04 -2.58 -3.45
C ILE A 70 17.34 -1.91 -3.04
N LYS A 71 17.36 -1.19 -1.91
CA LYS A 71 18.59 -0.65 -1.34
C LYS A 71 18.77 -1.23 0.05
N SER A 72 20.02 -1.46 0.43
CA SER A 72 20.35 -2.00 1.74
C SER A 72 21.75 -1.53 2.14
N ASN A 73 21.94 -1.26 3.43
CA ASN A 73 23.27 -0.99 3.97
C ASN A 73 24.12 -2.26 4.18
N VAL A 74 23.50 -3.44 4.04
CA VAL A 74 24.15 -4.76 4.02
C VAL A 74 23.94 -5.47 2.69
N SER A 75 24.75 -6.47 2.37
CA SER A 75 24.58 -7.27 1.14
C SER A 75 23.20 -7.93 1.09
N ILE A 76 22.51 -7.78 -0.03
CA ILE A 76 21.23 -8.45 -0.29
C ILE A 76 21.55 -9.82 -0.89
N ALA A 77 21.10 -10.89 -0.22
CA ALA A 77 21.48 -12.26 -0.58
C ALA A 77 21.08 -12.65 -2.01
N ASP A 78 19.91 -12.21 -2.48
CA ASP A 78 19.52 -12.32 -3.88
C ASP A 78 18.51 -11.24 -4.29
N GLU A 79 19.02 -10.11 -4.79
CA GLU A 79 18.19 -9.00 -5.26
C GLU A 79 17.37 -9.38 -6.51
N TYR A 80 17.90 -10.26 -7.36
CA TYR A 80 17.23 -10.66 -8.60
C TYR A 80 15.98 -11.47 -8.30
N LEU A 81 16.08 -12.48 -7.44
CA LEU A 81 14.94 -13.30 -7.00
C LEU A 81 13.84 -12.42 -6.43
N ILE A 82 14.17 -11.52 -5.49
CA ILE A 82 13.18 -10.65 -4.84
C ILE A 82 12.46 -9.77 -5.86
N LYS A 83 13.19 -9.23 -6.85
CA LYS A 83 12.57 -8.46 -7.94
C LYS A 83 11.65 -9.31 -8.81
N GLN A 84 12.07 -10.51 -9.19
CA GLN A 84 11.23 -11.42 -9.98
C GLN A 84 9.92 -11.75 -9.25
N LEU A 85 9.98 -11.97 -7.94
CA LEU A 85 8.79 -12.19 -7.11
C LEU A 85 7.90 -10.94 -7.03
N GLY A 86 8.50 -9.75 -6.94
CA GLY A 86 7.75 -8.49 -6.96
C GLY A 86 7.04 -8.24 -8.29
N TYR A 87 7.68 -8.55 -9.42
CA TYR A 87 7.09 -8.36 -10.75
C TYR A 87 5.93 -9.30 -11.07
N VAL A 88 5.62 -10.28 -10.22
CA VAL A 88 4.39 -11.07 -10.33
C VAL A 88 3.13 -10.19 -10.23
N PHE A 89 3.23 -9.08 -9.51
CA PHE A 89 2.15 -8.12 -9.26
C PHE A 89 2.35 -6.81 -10.03
N ASP A 90 3.13 -6.85 -11.12
CA ASP A 90 3.51 -5.66 -11.87
C ASP A 90 2.35 -5.01 -12.62
N GLU A 91 1.36 -5.79 -13.04
CA GLU A 91 0.20 -5.29 -13.78
C GLU A 91 -1.08 -5.82 -13.15
N ILE A 92 -1.83 -4.91 -12.52
CA ILE A 92 -3.09 -5.20 -11.84
C ILE A 92 -4.21 -4.40 -12.50
N GLU A 93 -5.32 -5.08 -12.76
CA GLU A 93 -6.59 -4.43 -13.11
C GLU A 93 -7.54 -4.53 -11.91
N ALA A 94 -7.75 -3.42 -11.23
CA ALA A 94 -8.46 -3.35 -9.96
C ALA A 94 -9.78 -2.58 -10.09
N GLY A 95 -10.85 -3.12 -9.53
CA GLY A 95 -12.10 -2.41 -9.29
C GLY A 95 -12.10 -1.78 -7.90
N VAL A 96 -12.35 -0.48 -7.85
CA VAL A 96 -12.27 0.35 -6.65
C VAL A 96 -13.65 0.91 -6.32
N ASP A 97 -14.05 0.80 -5.06
CA ASP A 97 -15.33 1.33 -4.59
C ASP A 97 -15.30 2.86 -4.41
N PHE A 98 -16.46 3.46 -4.13
CA PHE A 98 -16.59 4.91 -3.92
C PHE A 98 -15.75 5.46 -2.77
N SER A 99 -15.31 4.61 -1.83
CA SER A 99 -14.46 5.01 -0.70
C SER A 99 -12.98 5.00 -1.07
N GLY A 100 -12.63 4.44 -2.23
CA GLY A 100 -11.25 4.26 -2.69
C GLY A 100 -10.62 2.97 -2.24
N LYS A 101 -11.38 1.92 -1.92
CA LYS A 101 -10.83 0.59 -1.60
C LYS A 101 -10.84 -0.31 -2.82
N ILE A 102 -9.76 -1.08 -3.00
CA ILE A 102 -9.77 -2.20 -3.95
C ILE A 102 -10.76 -3.24 -3.42
N VAL A 103 -11.72 -3.63 -4.25
CA VAL A 103 -12.74 -4.64 -3.92
C VAL A 103 -12.87 -5.74 -4.96
N LYS A 104 -12.16 -5.61 -6.09
CA LYS A 104 -12.19 -6.58 -7.19
C LYS A 104 -10.88 -6.61 -7.96
N ILE A 105 -10.46 -7.79 -8.43
CA ILE A 105 -9.33 -7.95 -9.35
C ILE A 105 -9.82 -8.62 -10.65
N TYR A 106 -9.72 -7.89 -11.77
CA TYR A 106 -10.24 -8.36 -13.06
C TYR A 106 -9.29 -9.32 -13.76
N ASN A 107 -7.97 -9.09 -13.64
CA ASN A 107 -6.94 -9.87 -14.33
C ASN A 107 -6.34 -11.01 -13.49
N LEU A 108 -7.07 -11.54 -12.50
CA LEU A 108 -6.61 -12.60 -11.59
C LEU A 108 -6.05 -13.83 -12.32
N LYS A 109 -6.74 -14.29 -13.37
CA LYS A 109 -6.29 -15.46 -14.16
C LYS A 109 -4.97 -15.20 -14.88
N ALA A 110 -4.76 -13.97 -15.36
CA ALA A 110 -3.51 -13.59 -16.00
C ALA A 110 -2.36 -13.58 -14.98
N LEU A 111 -2.60 -13.06 -13.77
CA LEU A 111 -1.64 -13.10 -12.67
C LEU A 111 -1.25 -14.54 -12.30
N GLN A 112 -2.22 -15.43 -12.15
CA GLN A 112 -1.99 -16.86 -11.87
C GLN A 112 -1.16 -17.53 -12.97
N PHE A 113 -1.49 -17.27 -14.23
CA PHE A 113 -0.75 -17.83 -15.37
C PHE A 113 0.70 -17.34 -15.40
N ARG A 114 0.92 -16.03 -15.24
CA ARG A 114 2.27 -15.45 -15.16
C ARG A 114 3.07 -16.04 -13.99
N TRP A 115 2.44 -16.19 -12.83
CA TRP A 115 3.07 -16.79 -11.68
C TRP A 115 3.50 -18.23 -11.93
N ASN A 116 2.64 -19.07 -12.51
CA ASN A 116 2.99 -20.46 -12.77
C ASN A 116 4.21 -20.57 -13.70
N LEU A 117 4.25 -19.79 -14.78
CA LEU A 117 5.41 -19.76 -15.69
C LEU A 117 6.68 -19.26 -14.97
N LYS A 118 6.56 -18.21 -14.17
CA LYS A 118 7.69 -17.63 -13.44
C LYS A 118 8.20 -18.57 -12.35
N GLN A 119 7.30 -19.27 -11.66
CA GLN A 119 7.66 -20.25 -10.64
C GLN A 119 8.44 -21.41 -11.26
N GLU A 120 7.95 -21.98 -12.38
CA GLU A 120 8.65 -23.05 -13.10
C GLU A 120 10.05 -22.64 -13.57
N GLU A 121 10.22 -21.38 -14.00
CA GLU A 121 11.53 -20.81 -14.36
C GLU A 121 12.44 -20.72 -13.13
N LEU A 122 11.97 -20.13 -12.03
CA LEU A 122 12.78 -19.89 -10.84
C LEU A 122 13.13 -21.18 -10.09
N GLU A 123 12.28 -22.21 -10.11
CA GLU A 123 12.55 -23.50 -9.45
C GLU A 123 13.76 -24.24 -10.06
N GLN A 124 14.20 -23.89 -11.27
CA GLN A 124 15.41 -24.46 -11.89
C GLN A 124 16.69 -23.98 -11.20
N ASP A 125 16.70 -22.71 -10.78
CA ASP A 125 17.89 -22.03 -10.26
C ASP A 125 17.85 -21.86 -8.73
N TYR A 126 16.66 -21.90 -8.13
CA TYR A 126 16.44 -21.61 -6.72
C TYR A 126 15.90 -22.80 -5.95
N ILE A 127 16.80 -23.46 -5.21
CA ILE A 127 16.48 -24.64 -4.40
C ILE A 127 16.60 -24.29 -2.91
N GLY A 128 15.58 -24.63 -2.13
CA GLY A 128 15.67 -24.58 -0.67
C GLY A 128 14.31 -24.38 0.00
N ALA A 129 14.15 -24.92 1.20
CA ALA A 129 12.86 -24.89 1.93
C ALA A 129 12.31 -23.47 2.10
N SER A 130 13.17 -22.49 2.36
CA SER A 130 12.76 -21.08 2.50
C SER A 130 12.19 -20.51 1.19
N VAL A 131 12.85 -20.77 0.05
CA VAL A 131 12.38 -20.30 -1.26
C VAL A 131 11.05 -20.98 -1.63
N TYR A 132 10.95 -22.29 -1.47
CA TYR A 132 9.70 -23.03 -1.74
C TYR A 132 8.54 -22.52 -0.87
N SER A 133 8.81 -22.15 0.38
CA SER A 133 7.81 -21.53 1.26
C SER A 133 7.32 -20.19 0.70
N TYR A 134 8.22 -19.33 0.20
CA TYR A 134 7.86 -18.08 -0.47
C TYR A 134 7.01 -18.32 -1.73
N PHE A 135 7.41 -19.27 -2.58
CA PHE A 135 6.66 -19.58 -3.81
C PHE A 135 5.25 -20.07 -3.48
N LYS A 136 5.13 -20.97 -2.50
CA LYS A 136 3.84 -21.46 -2.01
C LYS A 136 2.96 -20.33 -1.45
N ASN A 137 3.55 -19.36 -0.75
CA ASN A 137 2.82 -18.22 -0.22
C ASN A 137 2.26 -17.32 -1.34
N ILE A 138 3.05 -17.02 -2.38
CA ILE A 138 2.58 -16.26 -3.54
C ILE A 138 1.44 -17.01 -4.25
N GLY A 139 1.62 -18.32 -4.49
CA GLY A 139 0.57 -19.16 -5.06
C GLY A 139 -0.71 -19.15 -4.22
N ARG A 140 -0.60 -19.18 -2.87
CA ARG A 140 -1.76 -19.08 -1.98
C ARG A 140 -2.49 -17.75 -2.13
N ILE A 141 -1.75 -16.63 -2.17
CA ILE A 141 -2.32 -15.28 -2.36
C ILE A 141 -3.04 -15.21 -3.70
N LEU A 142 -2.42 -15.66 -4.79
CA LEU A 142 -3.00 -15.60 -6.13
C LEU A 142 -4.18 -16.56 -6.35
N ASN A 143 -4.28 -17.63 -5.57
CA ASN A 143 -5.41 -18.57 -5.66
C ASN A 143 -6.65 -18.11 -4.86
N ASN A 144 -6.57 -17.01 -4.13
CA ASN A 144 -7.69 -16.47 -3.35
C ASN A 144 -7.78 -14.95 -3.57
N GLU A 145 -8.79 -14.51 -4.32
CA GLU A 145 -8.98 -13.08 -4.64
C GLU A 145 -9.05 -12.19 -3.39
N SER A 146 -9.68 -12.65 -2.31
CA SER A 146 -9.73 -11.89 -1.05
C SER A 146 -8.34 -11.69 -0.46
N GLN A 147 -7.50 -12.74 -0.44
CA GLN A 147 -6.12 -12.62 0.05
C GLN A 147 -5.27 -11.73 -0.86
N LEU A 148 -5.50 -11.77 -2.17
CA LEU A 148 -4.84 -10.86 -3.10
C LEU A 148 -5.25 -9.41 -2.85
N ILE A 149 -6.55 -9.14 -2.65
CA ILE A 149 -7.05 -7.80 -2.33
C ILE A 149 -6.43 -7.32 -1.01
N ASP A 150 -6.40 -8.15 0.03
CA ASP A 150 -5.79 -7.82 1.32
C ASP A 150 -4.30 -7.48 1.14
N PHE A 151 -3.56 -8.32 0.40
CA PHE A 151 -2.14 -8.10 0.10
C PHE A 151 -1.89 -6.79 -0.65
N LEU A 152 -2.68 -6.50 -1.69
CA LEU A 152 -2.53 -5.27 -2.49
C LEU A 152 -2.95 -4.02 -1.72
N SER A 153 -3.87 -4.17 -0.76
CA SER A 153 -4.38 -3.10 0.10
C SER A 153 -3.47 -2.81 1.30
N ASP A 154 -2.41 -3.60 1.52
CA ASP A 154 -1.38 -3.30 2.51
C ASP A 154 -0.61 -2.02 2.13
N TYR A 155 -0.16 -1.25 3.12
CA TYR A 155 0.63 -0.04 2.91
C TYR A 155 1.96 -0.29 2.21
N LYS A 156 2.56 -1.47 2.39
CA LYS A 156 3.74 -1.89 1.65
C LYS A 156 3.46 -2.15 0.17
N MET A 157 2.19 -2.19 -0.25
CA MET A 157 1.74 -2.36 -1.62
C MET A 157 1.09 -1.07 -2.15
N PHE A 158 -0.23 -1.02 -2.33
CA PHE A 158 -0.96 0.13 -2.89
C PHE A 158 -1.95 0.74 -1.91
N GLY A 159 -1.99 0.23 -0.67
CA GLY A 159 -2.93 0.63 0.37
C GLY A 159 -2.87 2.10 0.76
N LEU A 160 -1.72 2.77 0.60
CA LEU A 160 -1.59 4.21 0.85
C LEU A 160 -2.38 5.06 -0.16
N TYR A 161 -2.55 4.57 -1.40
CA TYR A 161 -3.37 5.25 -2.41
C TYR A 161 -4.83 4.78 -2.31
N PHE A 162 -5.04 3.46 -2.25
CA PHE A 162 -6.37 2.85 -2.15
C PHE A 162 -6.80 2.63 -0.70
N HIS A 163 -6.70 3.68 0.12
CA HIS A 163 -6.85 3.57 1.59
C HIS A 163 -8.31 3.51 2.06
N GLY A 164 -9.30 3.85 1.23
CA GLY A 164 -10.71 3.79 1.65
C GLY A 164 -11.19 4.93 2.55
N LEU A 165 -10.64 6.15 2.37
CA LEU A 165 -10.97 7.33 3.19
C LEU A 165 -11.68 8.42 2.37
N PHE A 166 -12.25 8.05 1.22
CA PHE A 166 -13.12 8.92 0.45
C PHE A 166 -14.58 8.75 0.88
N GLY A 167 -15.35 9.81 0.73
CA GLY A 167 -16.77 9.85 1.08
C GLY A 167 -17.15 11.02 1.98
N ASN A 168 -18.27 10.82 2.69
CA ASN A 168 -18.91 11.86 3.48
C ASN A 168 -18.61 11.59 4.94
N TYR A 169 -17.97 12.54 5.60
CA TYR A 169 -17.67 12.43 7.01
C TYR A 169 -18.39 13.52 7.80
N LEU A 170 -19.11 13.10 8.83
CA LEU A 170 -19.76 14.02 9.75
C LEU A 170 -18.74 14.50 10.77
N LEU A 171 -18.62 15.83 10.94
CA LEU A 171 -17.62 16.43 11.82
C LEU A 171 -17.77 16.00 13.29
N TRP A 172 -18.97 15.66 13.74
CA TRP A 172 -19.22 15.16 15.10
C TRP A 172 -18.88 13.67 15.28
N GLU A 173 -18.59 12.95 14.19
CA GLU A 173 -18.14 11.56 14.20
C GLU A 173 -16.62 11.45 14.12
N MET A 174 -15.91 12.58 14.27
CA MET A 174 -14.45 12.63 14.31
C MET A 174 -13.88 12.14 15.65
N PRO A 175 -12.69 11.50 15.66
CA PRO A 175 -11.91 11.09 14.49
C PRO A 175 -12.54 9.90 13.76
N ILE A 176 -12.25 9.76 12.46
CA ILE A 176 -12.59 8.53 11.73
C ILE A 176 -11.78 7.40 12.36
N LYS A 177 -12.46 6.30 12.71
CA LYS A 177 -11.84 5.12 13.31
C LYS A 177 -11.76 4.00 12.30
N ARG A 178 -10.58 3.38 12.19
CA ARG A 178 -10.33 2.24 11.32
C ARG A 178 -9.47 1.22 12.07
N GLU A 179 -9.81 -0.06 11.93
CA GLU A 179 -8.95 -1.14 12.35
C GLU A 179 -8.13 -1.61 11.14
N LEU A 180 -6.82 -1.77 11.32
CA LEU A 180 -5.91 -2.29 10.30
C LEU A 180 -5.03 -3.39 10.88
N ARG A 181 -4.64 -4.32 10.00
CA ARG A 181 -3.67 -5.36 10.30
C ARG A 181 -2.36 -4.99 9.60
N ILE A 182 -1.28 -4.88 10.37
CA ILE A 182 0.06 -4.59 9.85
C ILE A 182 0.85 -5.90 9.82
N GLU A 183 1.02 -6.48 8.64
CA GLU A 183 1.69 -7.79 8.49
C GLU A 183 3.14 -7.77 8.96
N ASP A 184 3.85 -6.66 8.72
CA ASP A 184 5.28 -6.55 9.03
C ASP A 184 5.58 -6.52 10.54
N PHE A 185 4.56 -6.31 11.36
CA PHE A 185 4.62 -6.43 12.82
C PHE A 185 3.82 -7.66 13.29
N GLU A 186 4.10 -8.83 12.70
CA GLU A 186 3.47 -10.10 13.08
C GLU A 186 1.93 -10.08 13.01
N TYR A 187 1.38 -9.42 11.99
CA TYR A 187 -0.07 -9.24 11.83
C TYR A 187 -0.74 -8.51 13.00
N THR A 188 -0.02 -7.59 13.64
CA THR A 188 -0.51 -6.75 14.72
C THR A 188 -1.73 -5.92 14.28
N ILE A 189 -2.75 -5.89 15.12
CA ILE A 189 -3.94 -5.06 14.93
C ILE A 189 -3.65 -3.66 15.47
N VAL A 190 -3.89 -2.64 14.65
CA VAL A 190 -3.77 -1.23 14.99
C VAL A 190 -5.14 -0.57 14.87
N ASN A 191 -5.51 0.17 15.92
CA ASN A 191 -6.67 1.04 15.92
C ASN A 191 -6.23 2.45 15.53
N GLU A 192 -6.58 2.87 14.32
CA GLU A 192 -6.29 4.21 13.82
C GLU A 192 -7.39 5.21 14.18
N GLN A 193 -6.94 6.43 14.45
CA GLN A 193 -7.74 7.64 14.55
C GLN A 193 -7.25 8.61 13.49
N ILE A 194 -8.15 9.01 12.60
CA ILE A 194 -7.82 9.84 11.45
C ILE A 194 -8.51 11.18 11.60
N PHE A 195 -7.70 12.24 11.55
CA PHE A 195 -8.09 13.62 11.76
C PHE A 195 -7.92 14.39 10.45
N PRO A 196 -9.03 14.64 9.74
CA PRO A 196 -8.98 15.44 8.52
C PRO A 196 -8.89 16.93 8.84
N GLU A 197 -7.95 17.61 8.19
CA GLU A 197 -7.70 19.04 8.24
C GLU A 197 -7.84 19.62 6.83
N LYS A 198 -8.66 20.65 6.67
CA LYS A 198 -8.79 21.37 5.40
C LYS A 198 -8.42 22.84 5.59
N ARG A 199 -7.33 23.26 4.95
CA ARG A 199 -6.92 24.67 4.80
C ARG A 199 -6.88 25.00 3.31
N ASP A 200 -5.69 25.22 2.76
CA ASP A 200 -5.46 25.40 1.31
C ASP A 200 -5.42 24.07 0.56
N PHE A 201 -5.08 23.00 1.28
CA PHE A 201 -5.05 21.62 0.82
C PHE A 201 -5.76 20.71 1.83
N VAL A 202 -6.01 19.45 1.46
CA VAL A 202 -6.59 18.44 2.36
C VAL A 202 -5.47 17.63 2.96
N LYS A 203 -5.49 17.48 4.28
CA LYS A 203 -4.51 16.71 5.03
C LYS A 203 -5.22 15.77 5.99
N TYR A 204 -4.83 14.52 6.01
CA TYR A 204 -5.28 13.56 7.01
C TYR A 204 -4.11 13.27 7.94
N LYS A 205 -4.25 13.57 9.22
CA LYS A 205 -3.33 13.08 10.25
C LYS A 205 -3.86 11.76 10.79
N ILE A 206 -2.97 10.80 10.97
CA ILE A 206 -3.31 9.45 11.39
C ILE A 206 -2.50 9.14 12.65
N GLU A 207 -3.19 8.72 13.70
CA GLU A 207 -2.59 8.24 14.93
C GLU A 207 -3.08 6.82 15.18
N GLY A 208 -2.16 5.90 15.47
CA GLY A 208 -2.50 4.50 15.71
C GLY A 208 -2.17 4.09 17.13
N LYS A 209 -2.90 3.10 17.64
CA LYS A 209 -2.60 2.46 18.94
C LYS A 209 -2.64 0.95 18.80
N SER A 210 -1.63 0.30 19.35
CA SER A 210 -1.54 -1.14 19.51
C SER A 210 -0.65 -1.47 20.72
N GLU A 211 -0.71 -2.72 21.19
CA GLU A 211 0.14 -3.19 22.29
C GLU A 211 1.59 -3.46 21.84
N ALA A 212 1.79 -3.84 20.57
CA ALA A 212 3.10 -4.24 20.04
C ALA A 212 3.87 -3.13 19.30
N ILE A 213 3.23 -1.96 19.09
CA ILE A 213 3.78 -0.82 18.37
C ILE A 213 3.81 0.37 19.34
N ASP A 214 5.01 0.84 19.64
CA ASP A 214 5.26 1.94 20.58
C ASP A 214 4.86 3.29 19.96
N GLU A 215 5.11 3.48 18.66
CA GLU A 215 4.75 4.68 17.92
C GLU A 215 4.08 4.33 16.58
N TYR A 216 2.92 4.92 16.33
CA TYR A 216 2.24 4.85 15.05
C TYR A 216 1.73 6.25 14.67
N LYS A 217 2.31 6.82 13.62
CA LYS A 217 1.93 8.14 13.11
C LYS A 217 1.88 8.13 11.61
N GLY A 218 0.97 8.90 11.06
CA GLY A 218 0.81 8.97 9.63
C GLY A 218 0.23 10.29 9.15
N GLU A 219 0.44 10.53 7.87
CA GLU A 219 -0.02 11.73 7.18
C GLU A 219 -0.32 11.42 5.73
N LEU A 220 -1.46 11.91 5.25
CA LEU A 220 -1.82 11.92 3.83
C LEU A 220 -2.06 13.37 3.42
N ILE A 221 -1.36 13.83 2.38
CA ILE A 221 -1.45 15.18 1.84
C ILE A 221 -2.03 15.12 0.44
N TYR A 222 -3.05 15.93 0.23
CA TYR A 222 -3.81 15.98 -1.00
C TYR A 222 -3.90 17.39 -1.54
N ASN A 223 -3.56 17.56 -2.81
CA ASN A 223 -3.84 18.79 -3.54
C ASN A 223 -5.05 18.54 -4.45
N GLU A 224 -6.05 19.41 -4.35
CA GLU A 224 -7.38 19.25 -4.94
C GLU A 224 -8.03 17.90 -4.61
N PHE A 225 -7.81 16.87 -5.44
CA PHE A 225 -8.34 15.51 -5.31
C PHE A 225 -7.28 14.43 -5.58
N GLN A 226 -6.00 14.81 -5.65
CA GLN A 226 -4.88 13.91 -5.98
C GLN A 226 -3.94 13.75 -4.79
N LEU A 227 -3.63 12.51 -4.42
CA LEU A 227 -2.66 12.22 -3.37
C LEU A 227 -1.30 12.75 -3.79
N GLN A 228 -0.72 13.69 -3.04
CA GLN A 228 0.62 14.21 -3.30
C GLN A 228 1.67 13.41 -2.54
N GLU A 229 1.40 13.16 -1.26
CA GLU A 229 2.31 12.48 -0.35
C GLU A 229 1.51 11.68 0.66
N ALA A 230 1.96 10.47 0.95
CA ALA A 230 1.49 9.65 2.06
C ALA A 230 2.71 9.12 2.81
N LEU A 231 2.65 9.16 4.14
CA LEU A 231 3.64 8.56 5.02
C LEU A 231 2.95 7.92 6.20
N ILE A 232 3.25 6.65 6.49
CA ILE A 232 2.93 5.98 7.75
C ILE A 232 4.24 5.50 8.36
N VAL A 233 4.44 5.77 9.65
CA VAL A 233 5.58 5.33 10.44
C VAL A 233 5.07 4.47 11.59
N CYS A 234 5.58 3.24 11.66
CA CYS A 234 5.30 2.28 12.72
C CYS A 234 6.62 1.90 13.38
N GLU A 235 6.73 2.04 14.70
CA GLU A 235 7.96 1.76 15.43
C GLU A 235 7.70 0.96 16.69
N ASN A 236 8.61 0.04 16.99
CA ASN A 236 8.79 -0.53 18.31
C ASN A 236 10.27 -0.52 18.69
N LYS A 237 10.61 -1.01 19.88
CA LYS A 237 12.00 -1.08 20.37
C LYS A 237 13.01 -1.71 19.41
N MET A 238 12.59 -2.64 18.56
CA MET A 238 13.50 -3.42 17.71
C MET A 238 13.42 -3.03 16.23
N HIS A 239 12.33 -2.42 15.77
CA HIS A 239 12.09 -2.15 14.36
C HIS A 239 11.38 -0.81 14.16
N SER A 240 11.77 -0.09 13.10
CA SER A 240 11.00 1.03 12.54
C SER A 240 10.69 0.73 11.08
N ILE A 241 9.42 0.87 10.69
CA ILE A 241 8.97 0.68 9.32
C ILE A 241 8.25 1.93 8.86
N LYS A 242 8.65 2.41 7.68
CA LYS A 242 8.11 3.61 7.05
C LYS A 242 7.51 3.21 5.71
N TYR A 243 6.23 3.49 5.53
CA TYR A 243 5.51 3.30 4.27
C TYR A 243 5.27 4.66 3.65
N GLY A 244 5.76 4.86 2.42
CA GLY A 244 5.66 6.11 1.70
C GLY A 244 5.00 5.94 0.33
N ALA A 245 4.23 6.94 -0.09
CA ALA A 245 3.82 7.12 -1.48
C ALA A 245 3.99 8.59 -1.87
N LEU A 246 4.66 8.86 -3.00
CA LEU A 246 4.96 10.21 -3.48
C LEU A 246 4.51 10.35 -4.94
N PHE A 247 3.75 11.39 -5.25
CA PHE A 247 3.38 11.74 -6.61
C PHE A 247 4.55 12.34 -7.37
N LEU A 248 4.80 11.88 -8.60
CA LEU A 248 5.95 12.27 -9.42
C LEU A 248 5.59 13.18 -10.60
N GLY A 249 4.30 13.38 -10.89
CA GLY A 249 3.82 14.11 -12.06
C GLY A 249 3.12 13.22 -13.07
#